data_AF-A0A1V5UAR3-F1
#
_entry.id   AF-A0A1V5UAR3-F1
#
_cell.length_a   1.000
_cell.length_b   1.000
_cell.length_c   1.000
_cell.angle_alpha   90.00
_cell.angle_beta   90.00
_cell.angle_gamma   90.00
#
_symmetry.space_group_name_H-M   'P 1'
#
loop_
_entity.id
_entity.type
_entity.pdbx_description
1 polymer ?
#
loop_
_entity_poly.entity_id
_entity_poly.type
_entity_poly.pdbx_seq_one_letter_code
_entity_poly.pdbx_strand_id
1 'polypeptide(L)'
;MRKSTCVTTGREEIISKRYKEISDIIKKNAADKVEYVVKKIAGISRSAWYKCISKGPRQGLVSASTVKKFAVFSGLSEDIFSGKIDFTPEDKKVFADKLKEAFAKPSEDKKAGKKERKVKAIKAEKIKKEKKGKPGRKPSKEKALKPVEKTGEAIKVKREYKKSGKKDGGLTVARLKNFSAEIENLNDIKQLETISEVLEKLSKITEKKIDFVSALKEL
;
A
#
# COMPACT_ATOMS: atom_id res chain seq x y z
N MET A 1 2.80 21.28 5.19
CA MET A 1 3.39 19.93 5.04
C MET A 1 4.72 20.04 4.30
N ARG A 2 5.83 19.57 4.88
CA ARG A 2 7.13 19.54 4.17
C ARG A 2 7.00 18.53 3.02
N LYS A 3 7.18 18.97 1.77
CA LYS A 3 7.26 18.07 0.62
C LYS A 3 8.40 17.10 0.90
N SER A 4 8.13 15.81 0.99
CA SER A 4 9.17 14.80 1.11
C SER A 4 10.01 14.88 -0.16
N THR A 5 11.20 15.48 -0.07
CA THR A 5 12.11 15.58 -1.20
C THR A 5 12.53 14.16 -1.58
N CYS A 6 12.33 13.84 -2.86
CA CYS A 6 12.86 12.63 -3.45
C CYS A 6 14.36 12.83 -3.60
N VAL A 7 15.17 11.95 -3.01
CA VAL A 7 16.65 12.07 -3.00
C VAL A 7 17.31 11.30 -4.13
N THR A 8 16.51 10.54 -4.88
CA THR A 8 16.96 9.64 -5.94
C THR A 8 16.68 10.16 -7.35
N THR A 9 16.24 11.42 -7.48
CA THR A 9 15.97 12.04 -8.77
C THR A 9 17.25 12.10 -9.61
N GLY A 10 17.18 11.65 -10.87
CA GLY A 10 18.31 11.51 -11.78
C GLY A 10 19.09 10.19 -11.63
N ARG A 11 18.70 9.29 -10.72
CA ARG A 11 19.29 7.95 -10.53
C ARG A 11 18.24 6.84 -10.45
N GLU A 12 17.07 7.10 -11.04
CA GLU A 12 15.88 6.27 -10.90
C GLU A 12 16.10 4.83 -11.38
N GLU A 13 16.79 4.65 -12.49
CA GLU A 13 17.04 3.32 -13.05
C GLU A 13 17.92 2.47 -12.13
N ILE A 14 19.01 3.06 -11.62
CA ILE A 14 19.95 2.42 -10.69
C ILE A 14 19.20 2.01 -9.41
N ILE A 15 18.40 2.93 -8.86
CA ILE A 15 17.62 2.67 -7.64
C ILE A 15 16.56 1.59 -7.88
N SER A 16 15.86 1.63 -9.01
CA SER A 16 14.85 0.62 -9.32
C SER A 16 15.44 -0.78 -9.41
N LYS A 17 16.64 -0.93 -10.01
CA LYS A 17 17.39 -2.19 -10.05
C LYS A 17 17.82 -2.61 -8.64
N ARG A 18 18.42 -1.70 -7.88
CA ARG A 18 18.88 -1.96 -6.51
C ARG A 18 17.75 -2.39 -5.57
N TYR A 19 16.58 -1.77 -5.68
CA TYR A 19 15.44 -2.11 -4.82
C TYR A 19 14.77 -3.42 -5.26
N LYS A 20 14.92 -3.84 -6.52
CA LYS A 20 14.64 -5.23 -6.94
C LYS A 20 15.62 -6.20 -6.29
N GLU A 21 16.91 -5.91 -6.33
CA GLU A 21 17.93 -6.75 -5.68
C GLU A 21 17.66 -6.89 -4.18
N ILE A 22 17.34 -5.79 -3.49
CA ILE A 22 16.92 -5.81 -2.08
C ILE A 22 15.69 -6.71 -1.88
N SER A 23 14.69 -6.61 -2.76
CA SER A 23 13.50 -7.48 -2.71
C SER A 23 13.88 -8.95 -2.83
N ASP A 24 14.83 -9.29 -3.70
CA ASP A 24 15.27 -10.67 -3.90
C ASP A 24 16.13 -11.19 -2.73
N ILE A 25 16.95 -10.33 -2.12
CA ILE A 25 17.66 -10.65 -0.87
C ILE A 25 16.65 -10.94 0.24
N ILE A 26 15.58 -10.14 0.36
CA ILE A 26 14.52 -10.36 1.34
C ILE A 26 13.83 -11.71 1.11
N LYS A 27 13.44 -12.04 -0.13
CA LYS A 27 12.79 -13.33 -0.45
C LYS A 27 13.64 -14.53 -0.02
N LYS A 28 14.96 -14.44 -0.22
CA LYS A 28 15.90 -15.52 0.10
C LYS A 28 16.13 -15.67 1.60
N ASN A 29 16.21 -14.56 2.34
CA ASN A 29 16.72 -14.56 3.72
C ASN A 29 15.66 -14.36 4.81
N ALA A 30 14.47 -13.84 4.47
CA ALA A 30 13.38 -13.63 5.43
C ALA A 30 12.29 -14.71 5.34
N ALA A 31 11.58 -14.94 6.45
CA ALA A 31 10.39 -15.79 6.52
C ALA A 31 9.17 -15.14 5.90
N ASP A 32 9.03 -13.87 6.23
CA ASP A 32 7.87 -13.08 5.86
C ASP A 32 7.93 -12.66 4.39
N LYS A 33 6.75 -12.32 3.87
CA LYS A 33 6.63 -11.73 2.53
C LYS A 33 7.39 -10.41 2.47
N VAL A 34 8.01 -10.13 1.33
CA VAL A 34 8.78 -8.88 1.07
C VAL A 34 8.01 -7.64 1.49
N GLU A 35 6.72 -7.59 1.22
CA GLU A 35 5.84 -6.46 1.51
C GLU A 35 5.76 -6.14 3.00
N TYR A 36 5.73 -7.17 3.84
CA TYR A 36 5.69 -7.03 5.28
C TYR A 36 7.04 -6.57 5.82
N VAL A 37 8.13 -7.18 5.36
CA VAL A 37 9.49 -6.82 5.73
C VAL A 37 9.79 -5.37 5.35
N VAL A 38 9.47 -4.97 4.12
CA VAL A 38 9.62 -3.58 3.64
C VAL A 38 8.75 -2.62 4.44
N LYS A 39 7.50 -2.98 4.77
CA LYS A 39 6.64 -2.15 5.63
C LYS A 39 7.25 -1.98 7.01
N LYS A 40 7.89 -3.01 7.58
CA LYS A 40 8.55 -2.95 8.90
C LYS A 40 9.83 -2.12 8.89
N ILE A 41 10.68 -2.30 7.88
CA ILE A 41 11.96 -1.58 7.77
C ILE A 41 11.73 -0.12 7.36
N ALA A 42 11.05 0.09 6.23
CA ALA A 42 10.97 1.40 5.59
C ALA A 42 9.66 2.15 5.89
N GLY A 43 8.63 1.48 6.41
CA GLY A 43 7.32 2.09 6.64
C GLY A 43 6.56 2.39 5.35
N ILE A 44 6.86 1.67 4.26
CA ILE A 44 6.25 1.89 2.95
C ILE A 44 5.20 0.81 2.69
N SER A 45 4.10 1.18 2.05
CA SER A 45 3.09 0.22 1.61
C SER A 45 3.60 -0.66 0.47
N ARG A 46 3.04 -1.86 0.32
CA ARG A 46 3.26 -2.74 -0.83
C ARG A 46 3.19 -1.99 -2.16
N SER A 47 2.13 -1.19 -2.35
CA SER A 47 1.86 -0.51 -3.61
C SER A 47 2.90 0.56 -3.93
N ALA A 48 3.36 1.31 -2.91
CA ALA A 48 4.43 2.28 -3.09
C ALA A 48 5.78 1.60 -3.36
N TRP A 49 6.07 0.48 -2.68
CA TRP A 49 7.25 -0.34 -2.98
C TRP A 49 7.23 -0.85 -4.43
N TYR A 50 6.11 -1.44 -4.86
CA TYR A 50 5.97 -1.96 -6.21
C TYR A 50 6.16 -0.85 -7.25
N LYS A 51 5.54 0.33 -7.05
CA LYS A 51 5.71 1.49 -7.94
C LYS A 51 7.16 1.96 -8.06
N CYS A 52 7.98 1.79 -7.01
CA CYS A 52 9.40 2.13 -7.03
C CYS A 52 10.22 1.16 -7.90
N ILE A 53 9.89 -0.13 -7.88
CA ILE A 53 10.64 -1.16 -8.62
C ILE A 53 10.08 -1.43 -10.02
N SER A 54 8.79 -1.19 -10.25
CA SER A 54 8.14 -1.38 -11.54
C SER A 54 8.48 -0.25 -12.52
N LYS A 55 8.39 -0.53 -13.83
CA LYS A 55 8.46 0.52 -14.85
C LYS A 55 7.31 1.51 -14.67
N GLY A 56 7.60 2.80 -14.67
CA GLY A 56 6.56 3.83 -14.62
C GLY A 56 7.03 5.18 -14.04
N PRO A 57 6.11 6.15 -13.88
CA PRO A 57 6.45 7.52 -13.48
C PRO A 57 7.05 7.66 -12.09
N ARG A 58 6.96 6.60 -11.26
CA ARG A 58 7.51 6.54 -9.90
C ARG A 58 8.65 5.55 -9.75
N GLN A 59 9.11 4.99 -10.86
CA GLN A 59 10.26 4.08 -10.86
C GLN A 59 11.45 4.79 -10.22
N GLY A 60 12.09 4.12 -9.27
CA GLY A 60 13.29 4.62 -8.60
C GLY A 60 13.10 5.85 -7.71
N LEU A 61 11.88 6.40 -7.59
CA LEU A 61 11.63 7.57 -6.75
C LEU A 61 11.42 7.16 -5.30
N VAL A 62 12.38 7.53 -4.45
CA VAL A 62 12.41 7.19 -3.04
C VAL A 62 12.67 8.44 -2.20
N SER A 63 11.90 8.59 -1.12
CA SER A 63 12.07 9.69 -0.19
C SER A 63 13.32 9.53 0.68
N ALA A 64 13.90 10.65 1.12
CA ALA A 64 15.02 10.65 2.07
C ALA A 64 14.74 9.79 3.32
N SER A 65 13.50 9.86 3.83
CA SER A 65 13.07 9.10 5.01
C SER A 65 13.21 7.59 4.82
N THR A 66 12.93 7.09 3.63
CA THR A 66 13.03 5.66 3.32
C THR A 66 14.48 5.22 3.25
N VAL A 67 15.32 5.99 2.54
CA VAL A 67 16.76 5.75 2.43
C VAL A 67 17.38 5.66 3.81
N LYS A 68 17.08 6.65 4.67
CA LYS A 68 17.55 6.70 6.05
C LYS A 68 17.09 5.50 6.88
N LYS A 69 15.84 5.04 6.72
CA LYS A 69 15.36 3.87 7.45
C LYS A 69 16.06 2.57 7.01
N PHE A 70 16.34 2.40 5.73
CA PHE A 70 17.13 1.26 5.25
C PHE A 70 18.57 1.31 5.77
N ALA A 71 19.19 2.49 5.75
CA ALA A 71 20.51 2.72 6.33
C ALA A 71 20.54 2.36 7.83
N VAL A 72 19.60 2.90 8.61
CA VAL A 72 19.49 2.64 10.06
C VAL A 72 19.28 1.16 10.36
N PHE A 73 18.41 0.47 9.60
CA PHE A 73 18.17 -0.96 9.81
C PHE A 73 19.41 -1.81 9.51
N SER A 74 20.13 -1.48 8.44
CA SER A 74 21.25 -2.29 7.95
C SER A 74 22.60 -1.92 8.56
N GLY A 75 22.72 -0.72 9.14
CA GLY A 75 24.00 -0.14 9.54
C GLY A 75 24.87 0.31 8.36
N LEU A 76 24.33 0.29 7.13
CA LEU A 76 25.04 0.68 5.91
C LEU A 76 24.81 2.17 5.57
N SER A 77 25.67 2.74 4.73
CA SER A 77 25.58 4.14 4.31
C SER A 77 24.28 4.45 3.55
N GLU A 78 23.69 5.63 3.80
CA GLU A 78 22.55 6.16 3.03
C GLU A 78 22.86 6.32 1.53
N ASP A 79 24.14 6.49 1.19
CA ASP A 79 24.60 6.69 -0.18
C ASP A 79 24.45 5.41 -1.04
N ILE A 80 24.46 4.24 -0.39
CA ILE A 80 24.13 2.95 -1.03
C ILE A 80 22.64 2.91 -1.37
N PHE A 81 21.74 3.36 -0.49
CA PHE A 81 20.30 3.30 -0.75
C PHE A 81 19.77 4.46 -1.59
N SER A 82 20.56 5.53 -1.76
CA SER A 82 20.26 6.68 -2.63
C SER A 82 20.92 6.62 -4.02
N GLY A 83 21.70 5.58 -4.30
CA GLY A 83 22.23 5.35 -5.65
C GLY A 83 23.54 6.06 -5.95
N LYS A 84 24.18 6.68 -4.95
CA LYS A 84 25.45 7.40 -5.12
C LYS A 84 26.65 6.47 -5.16
N ILE A 85 26.61 5.41 -4.37
CA ILE A 85 27.66 4.39 -4.26
C ILE A 85 27.10 3.06 -4.75
N ASP A 86 27.95 2.17 -5.22
CA ASP A 86 27.55 0.83 -5.62
C ASP A 86 27.16 -0.06 -4.44
N PHE A 87 26.23 -0.99 -4.68
CA PHE A 87 25.81 -1.95 -3.67
C PHE A 87 26.64 -3.22 -3.85
N THR A 88 27.75 -3.30 -3.13
CA THR A 88 28.76 -4.34 -3.31
C THR A 88 28.27 -5.70 -2.77
N PRO A 89 28.90 -6.82 -3.16
CA PRO A 89 28.56 -8.14 -2.61
C PRO A 89 28.70 -8.22 -1.08
N GLU A 90 29.63 -7.47 -0.49
CA GLU A 90 29.85 -7.41 0.95
C GLU A 90 28.69 -6.71 1.66
N ASP A 91 28.26 -5.55 1.13
CA ASP A 91 27.08 -4.83 1.63
C ASP A 91 25.82 -5.71 1.57
N LYS A 92 25.67 -6.50 0.51
CA LYS A 92 24.55 -7.43 0.34
C LYS A 92 24.56 -8.52 1.41
N LYS A 93 25.73 -9.02 1.81
CA LYS A 93 25.87 -10.01 2.89
C LYS A 93 25.48 -9.38 4.23
N VAL A 94 26.01 -8.20 4.55
CA VAL A 94 25.67 -7.46 5.79
C VAL A 94 24.15 -7.23 5.87
N PHE A 95 23.53 -6.79 4.78
CA PHE A 95 22.08 -6.61 4.71
C PHE A 95 21.31 -7.92 4.89
N ALA A 96 21.76 -9.00 4.25
CA ALA A 96 21.14 -10.32 4.35
C ALA A 96 21.22 -10.90 5.77
N ASP A 97 22.34 -10.74 6.46
CA ASP A 97 22.50 -11.26 7.82
C ASP A 97 21.65 -10.48 8.83
N LYS A 98 21.53 -9.15 8.66
CA LYS A 98 20.58 -8.34 9.42
C LYS A 98 19.12 -8.75 9.18
N LEU A 99 18.78 -9.13 7.95
CA LEU A 99 17.45 -9.68 7.65
C LEU A 99 17.19 -11.03 8.31
N LYS A 100 18.18 -11.92 8.35
CA LYS A 100 18.04 -13.20 9.07
C LYS A 100 17.89 -12.94 10.56
N GLU A 101 18.69 -12.06 11.16
CA GLU A 101 18.59 -11.72 12.58
C GLU A 101 17.19 -11.19 12.95
N ALA A 102 16.62 -10.31 12.12
CA ALA A 102 15.34 -9.65 12.41
C ALA A 102 14.09 -10.42 11.93
N PHE A 103 14.21 -11.24 10.87
CA PHE A 103 13.08 -11.88 10.18
C PHE A 103 13.35 -13.34 9.83
N ALA A 104 14.22 -14.02 10.59
CA ALA A 104 14.59 -15.42 10.35
C ALA A 104 13.37 -16.30 10.04
N LYS A 105 13.48 -17.07 8.96
CA LYS A 105 12.72 -18.31 8.81
C LYS A 105 13.07 -19.17 10.02
N PRO A 106 12.09 -19.74 10.76
CA PRO A 106 12.41 -20.83 11.66
C PRO A 106 13.08 -21.90 10.79
N SER A 107 14.38 -22.09 11.00
CA SER A 107 15.13 -23.15 10.35
C SER A 107 14.48 -24.48 10.74
N GLU A 108 14.26 -25.36 9.75
CA GLU A 108 13.83 -26.74 9.97
C GLU A 108 14.84 -27.58 10.77
N ASP A 109 15.93 -26.99 11.27
CA ASP A 109 16.82 -27.60 12.25
C ASP A 109 16.44 -27.18 13.67
N LYS A 110 15.43 -27.87 14.21
CA LYS A 110 15.33 -28.36 15.61
C LYS A 110 13.94 -28.96 15.88
N LYS A 111 13.68 -30.16 15.33
CA LYS A 111 12.82 -31.14 16.00
C LYS A 111 13.56 -31.66 17.24
N ALA A 112 13.46 -30.94 18.36
CA ALA A 112 13.65 -31.51 19.70
C ALA A 112 13.16 -30.53 20.78
N GLY A 113 11.90 -30.68 21.18
CA GLY A 113 11.44 -30.50 22.56
C GLY A 113 11.37 -29.09 23.13
N LYS A 114 10.15 -28.55 23.23
CA LYS A 114 9.48 -28.53 24.55
C LYS A 114 7.97 -28.37 24.42
N LYS A 115 7.29 -29.25 25.15
CA LYS A 115 5.84 -29.42 25.30
C LYS A 115 5.14 -28.19 25.88
N GLU A 116 3.93 -27.97 25.36
CA GLU A 116 2.67 -27.75 26.08
C GLU A 116 2.69 -26.94 27.39
N ARG A 117 1.88 -25.87 27.41
CA ARG A 117 0.91 -25.70 28.48
C ARG A 117 -0.41 -25.15 27.95
N LYS A 118 -1.43 -26.00 28.05
CA LYS A 118 -2.85 -25.72 27.82
C LYS A 118 -3.41 -24.81 28.92
N VAL A 119 -4.25 -23.87 28.49
CA VAL A 119 -5.63 -23.56 28.95
C VAL A 119 -5.87 -23.38 30.46
N LYS A 120 -6.39 -22.20 30.83
CA LYS A 120 -7.59 -22.12 31.67
C LYS A 120 -8.55 -21.03 31.16
N ALA A 121 -9.77 -21.49 30.87
CA ALA A 121 -10.97 -20.70 30.67
C ALA A 121 -11.60 -20.33 32.01
N ILE A 122 -12.27 -19.17 32.10
CA ILE A 122 -13.47 -18.98 32.95
C ILE A 122 -14.49 -18.14 32.17
N LYS A 123 -15.73 -18.64 32.17
CA LYS A 123 -16.96 -18.14 31.55
C LYS A 123 -17.75 -17.22 32.50
N ALA A 124 -18.71 -16.50 31.87
CA ALA A 124 -20.01 -16.00 32.38
C ALA A 124 -19.99 -14.71 33.19
N GLU A 125 -20.93 -13.75 33.05
CA GLU A 125 -22.38 -13.79 32.70
C GLU A 125 -22.74 -12.66 31.71
N LYS A 126 -23.55 -12.83 30.65
CA LYS A 126 -25.03 -12.92 30.55
C LYS A 126 -25.84 -11.91 31.38
N ILE A 127 -26.23 -10.80 30.74
CA ILE A 127 -27.57 -10.22 30.91
C ILE A 127 -28.21 -10.00 29.52
N LYS A 128 -29.31 -10.74 29.31
CA LYS A 128 -30.40 -10.62 28.30
C LYS A 128 -31.04 -9.22 28.41
N LYS A 129 -31.81 -8.60 27.50
CA LYS A 129 -32.55 -8.82 26.25
C LYS A 129 -32.98 -7.37 25.88
N GLU A 130 -33.20 -6.95 24.64
CA GLU A 130 -34.53 -7.07 24.01
C GLU A 130 -34.47 -6.67 22.53
N LYS A 131 -35.42 -7.23 21.78
CA LYS A 131 -35.54 -7.28 20.33
C LYS A 131 -36.37 -6.09 19.79
N LYS A 132 -36.34 -5.99 18.44
CA LYS A 132 -37.33 -5.38 17.51
C LYS A 132 -37.11 -3.88 17.26
N GLY A 133 -37.09 -3.35 16.04
CA GLY A 133 -37.30 -3.90 14.70
C GLY A 133 -37.06 -2.78 13.65
N LYS A 134 -36.80 -3.16 12.39
CA LYS A 134 -37.07 -2.28 11.23
C LYS A 134 -38.59 -2.25 11.04
N PRO A 135 -39.22 -1.10 10.75
CA PRO A 135 -39.33 -0.66 9.36
C PRO A 135 -39.43 0.88 9.16
N GLY A 136 -39.42 1.34 7.91
CA GLY A 136 -40.21 2.52 7.52
C GLY A 136 -39.45 3.77 7.09
N ARG A 137 -39.56 4.08 5.81
CA ARG A 137 -39.16 5.31 5.11
C ARG A 137 -40.39 6.19 4.96
N LYS A 138 -40.34 7.50 5.28
CA LYS A 138 -41.01 8.65 4.58
C LYS A 138 -40.84 10.00 5.37
N PRO A 139 -41.10 11.18 4.74
CA PRO A 139 -40.14 12.29 4.69
C PRO A 139 -40.58 13.62 5.33
N SER A 140 -39.67 14.61 5.26
CA SER A 140 -39.89 16.07 5.18
C SER A 140 -40.31 16.84 6.46
N LYS A 141 -39.46 17.78 6.89
CA LYS A 141 -39.72 19.22 6.72
C LYS A 141 -38.48 20.06 7.04
N GLU A 142 -38.28 21.07 6.21
CA GLU A 142 -37.28 22.13 6.26
C GLU A 142 -37.20 22.84 7.61
N LYS A 143 -35.99 23.24 8.00
CA LYS A 143 -35.76 24.62 8.46
C LYS A 143 -34.35 25.06 8.10
N ALA A 144 -34.29 26.29 7.62
CA ALA A 144 -33.27 26.84 6.76
C ALA A 144 -31.92 27.13 7.43
N LEU A 145 -30.93 27.13 6.55
CA LEU A 145 -29.57 27.65 6.63
C LEU A 145 -29.38 28.93 7.46
N LYS A 146 -28.26 29.01 8.18
CA LYS A 146 -27.35 30.17 8.06
C LYS A 146 -25.91 29.71 7.79
N PRO A 147 -25.19 30.40 6.89
CA PRO A 147 -23.89 30.00 6.37
C PRO A 147 -22.75 30.43 7.30
N VAL A 148 -21.79 29.55 7.55
CA VAL A 148 -20.49 29.95 8.11
C VAL A 148 -19.52 30.13 6.95
N GLU A 149 -18.87 31.28 6.98
CA GLU A 149 -18.16 31.93 5.90
C GLU A 149 -17.00 31.11 5.34
N LYS A 150 -16.88 31.14 4.01
CA LYS A 150 -15.73 30.68 3.26
C LYS A 150 -14.70 31.81 3.20
N THR A 151 -13.50 31.56 3.69
CA THR A 151 -12.26 32.23 3.31
C THR A 151 -11.21 31.13 3.11
N GLY A 152 -11.05 30.61 1.88
CA GLY A 152 -9.92 30.93 0.99
C GLY A 152 -8.75 29.98 1.28
N GLU A 153 -8.20 29.14 0.38
CA GLU A 153 -8.02 29.26 -1.06
C GLU A 153 -8.24 27.92 -1.78
N ALA A 154 -9.00 27.94 -2.87
CA ALA A 154 -9.08 26.83 -3.80
C ALA A 154 -7.83 26.82 -4.68
N ILE A 155 -6.92 25.88 -4.44
CA ILE A 155 -5.80 25.61 -5.36
C ILE A 155 -6.38 25.04 -6.66
N LYS A 156 -6.53 25.90 -7.68
CA LYS A 156 -6.84 25.49 -9.05
C LYS A 156 -5.62 24.77 -9.64
N VAL A 157 -5.55 23.46 -9.45
CA VAL A 157 -4.62 22.62 -10.22
C VAL A 157 -5.22 22.44 -11.62
N LYS A 158 -4.78 23.25 -12.59
CA LYS A 158 -4.98 22.96 -14.02
C LYS A 158 -4.17 21.69 -14.35
N ARG A 159 -4.82 20.52 -14.32
CA ARG A 159 -4.29 19.32 -14.98
C ARG A 159 -4.73 19.39 -16.44
N GLU A 160 -3.79 19.64 -17.35
CA GLU A 160 -4.00 19.41 -18.77
C GLU A 160 -4.19 17.91 -19.00
N TYR A 161 -5.45 17.47 -19.02
CA TYR A 161 -5.81 16.20 -19.62
C TYR A 161 -5.83 16.39 -21.13
N LYS A 162 -4.86 15.79 -21.85
CA LYS A 162 -5.03 15.53 -23.28
C LYS A 162 -6.33 14.73 -23.43
N LYS A 163 -7.36 15.37 -24.00
CA LYS A 163 -8.60 14.73 -24.42
C LYS A 163 -8.25 13.73 -25.52
N SER A 164 -8.04 12.46 -25.18
CA SER A 164 -8.22 11.39 -26.14
C SER A 164 -9.74 11.19 -26.30
N GLY A 165 -10.23 11.56 -27.48
CA GLY A 165 -11.63 11.41 -27.83
C GLY A 165 -12.01 9.94 -27.96
N LYS A 166 -13.04 9.53 -27.21
CA LYS A 166 -14.16 8.68 -27.67
C LYS A 166 -15.24 8.75 -26.59
N LYS A 167 -16.42 9.24 -26.98
CA LYS A 167 -17.60 9.38 -26.11
C LYS A 167 -18.27 8.02 -25.95
N ASP A 168 -17.72 7.15 -25.11
CA ASP A 168 -18.41 5.95 -24.66
C ASP A 168 -18.05 5.71 -23.18
N GLY A 169 -18.87 6.24 -22.25
CA GLY A 169 -18.61 6.03 -20.82
C GLY A 169 -19.26 7.00 -19.84
N GLY A 170 -20.30 7.73 -20.25
CA GLY A 170 -20.85 8.86 -19.47
C GLY A 170 -21.28 8.52 -18.04
N LEU A 171 -21.81 7.30 -17.79
CA LEU A 171 -22.33 6.92 -16.47
C LEU A 171 -21.25 6.33 -15.55
N THR A 172 -20.39 5.47 -16.08
CA THR A 172 -19.34 4.77 -15.32
C THR A 172 -18.23 5.74 -14.90
N VAL A 173 -17.83 6.65 -15.78
CA VAL A 173 -16.80 7.67 -15.46
C VAL A 173 -17.31 8.65 -14.40
N ALA A 174 -18.60 9.01 -14.44
CA ALA A 174 -19.21 9.86 -13.42
C ALA A 174 -19.26 9.18 -12.05
N ARG A 175 -19.66 7.89 -12.00
CA ARG A 175 -19.66 7.10 -10.75
C ARG A 175 -18.26 6.96 -10.17
N LEU A 176 -17.24 6.73 -11.00
CA LEU A 176 -15.84 6.65 -10.55
C LEU A 176 -15.35 7.98 -9.95
N LYS A 177 -15.74 9.12 -10.51
CA LYS A 177 -15.42 10.43 -9.94
C LYS A 177 -16.05 10.63 -8.57
N ASN A 178 -17.31 10.22 -8.40
CA ASN A 178 -17.99 10.31 -7.10
C ASN A 178 -17.34 9.40 -6.06
N PHE A 179 -17.03 8.15 -6.41
CA PHE A 179 -16.29 7.24 -5.53
C PHE A 179 -14.91 7.79 -5.14
N SER A 180 -14.20 8.43 -6.07
CA SER A 180 -12.91 9.09 -5.78
C SER A 180 -13.08 10.19 -4.74
N ALA A 181 -14.10 11.04 -4.89
CA ALA A 181 -14.38 12.12 -3.95
C ALA A 181 -14.80 11.60 -2.56
N GLU A 182 -15.56 10.50 -2.50
CA GLU A 182 -15.90 9.85 -1.23
C GLU A 182 -14.66 9.30 -0.51
N ILE A 183 -13.73 8.69 -1.24
CA ILE A 183 -12.46 8.19 -0.70
C ILE A 183 -11.57 9.34 -0.20
N GLU A 184 -11.54 10.46 -0.92
CA GLU A 184 -10.76 11.65 -0.51
C GLU A 184 -11.25 12.27 0.81
N ASN A 185 -12.54 12.13 1.12
CA ASN A 185 -13.14 12.66 2.35
C ASN A 185 -13.13 11.65 3.52
N LEU A 186 -12.69 10.41 3.30
CA LEU A 186 -12.60 9.38 4.35
C LEU A 186 -11.33 9.57 5.19
N ASN A 187 -11.51 9.73 6.51
CA ASN A 187 -10.42 9.88 7.48
C ASN A 187 -10.14 8.60 8.30
N ASP A 188 -10.85 7.51 8.05
CA ASP A 188 -10.65 6.23 8.76
C ASP A 188 -9.69 5.30 7.99
N ILE A 189 -8.51 5.06 8.57
CA ILE A 189 -7.46 4.22 7.99
C ILE A 189 -7.95 2.78 7.74
N LYS A 190 -8.71 2.19 8.66
CA LYS A 190 -9.18 0.79 8.52
C LYS A 190 -10.18 0.65 7.38
N GLN A 191 -11.04 1.65 7.21
CA GLN A 191 -11.97 1.70 6.09
C GLN A 191 -11.22 1.87 4.76
N LEU A 192 -10.21 2.73 4.71
CA LEU A 192 -9.37 2.90 3.52
C LEU A 192 -8.59 1.62 3.17
N GLU A 193 -8.07 0.89 4.15
CA GLU A 193 -7.42 -0.41 3.94
C GLU A 193 -8.42 -1.43 3.35
N THR A 194 -9.63 -1.50 3.92
CA THR A 194 -10.71 -2.39 3.42
C THR A 194 -11.12 -2.04 1.99
N ILE A 195 -11.28 -0.75 1.69
CA ILE A 195 -11.61 -0.26 0.34
C ILE A 195 -10.50 -0.65 -0.64
N SER A 196 -9.24 -0.50 -0.25
CA SER A 196 -8.10 -0.90 -1.08
C SER A 196 -8.11 -2.39 -1.41
N GLU A 197 -8.41 -3.26 -0.45
CA GLU A 197 -8.49 -4.71 -0.69
C GLU A 197 -9.64 -5.08 -1.64
N VAL A 198 -10.79 -4.43 -1.49
CA VAL A 198 -11.95 -4.65 -2.36
C VAL A 198 -11.67 -4.19 -3.79
N LEU A 199 -11.03 -3.03 -3.96
CA LEU A 199 -10.64 -2.52 -5.28
C LEU A 199 -9.63 -3.46 -5.98
N GLU A 200 -8.70 -4.05 -5.23
CA GLU A 200 -7.75 -5.02 -5.79
C GLU A 200 -8.47 -6.30 -6.29
N LYS A 201 -9.45 -6.81 -5.52
CA LYS A 201 -10.27 -7.95 -5.94
C LYS A 201 -11.09 -7.63 -7.19
N LEU A 202 -11.69 -6.45 -7.26
CA LEU A 202 -12.46 -6.00 -8.42
C LEU A 202 -11.58 -5.86 -9.68
N SER A 203 -10.34 -5.36 -9.55
CA SER A 203 -9.38 -5.32 -10.67
C SER A 203 -9.15 -6.71 -11.27
N LYS A 204 -8.83 -7.69 -10.42
CA LYS A 204 -8.59 -9.08 -10.85
C LYS A 204 -9.79 -9.71 -11.53
N ILE A 205 -11.01 -9.44 -11.04
CA ILE A 205 -12.25 -9.93 -11.67
C ILE A 205 -12.43 -9.28 -13.05
N THR A 206 -12.16 -7.97 -13.14
CA THR A 206 -12.30 -7.22 -14.39
C THR A 206 -11.30 -7.70 -15.44
N GLU A 207 -10.05 -7.91 -15.06
CA GLU A 207 -8.99 -8.49 -15.92
C GLU A 207 -9.42 -9.85 -16.48
N LYS A 208 -9.84 -10.78 -15.61
CA LYS A 208 -10.34 -12.09 -16.05
C LYS A 208 -11.51 -11.99 -17.02
N LYS A 209 -12.41 -11.02 -16.82
CA LYS A 209 -13.56 -10.84 -17.71
C LYS A 209 -13.14 -10.23 -19.05
N ILE A 210 -12.16 -9.33 -19.06
CA ILE A 210 -11.55 -8.82 -20.29
C ILE A 210 -10.93 -9.97 -21.07
N ASP A 211 -10.11 -10.80 -20.43
CA ASP A 211 -9.46 -11.96 -21.07
C ASP A 211 -10.49 -12.92 -21.67
N PHE A 212 -11.55 -13.23 -20.90
CA PHE A 212 -12.66 -14.07 -21.38
C PHE A 212 -13.38 -13.47 -22.59
N VAL A 213 -13.69 -12.17 -22.56
CA VAL A 213 -14.38 -11.49 -23.67
C VAL A 213 -13.48 -11.38 -24.89
N SER A 214 -12.17 -11.18 -24.71
CA SER A 214 -11.20 -11.18 -25.81
C SER A 214 -11.10 -12.56 -26.45
N ALA A 215 -11.00 -13.62 -25.65
CA ALA A 215 -10.98 -15.01 -26.15
C ALA A 215 -12.25 -15.37 -26.94
N LEU A 216 -13.42 -14.85 -26.54
CA LEU A 216 -14.68 -15.04 -27.28
C LEU A 216 -14.72 -14.30 -28.62
N LYS A 217 -13.90 -13.25 -28.83
CA LYS A 217 -13.82 -12.54 -30.11
C LYS A 217 -12.85 -13.18 -31.10
N GLU A 218 -12.00 -14.08 -30.63
CA GLU A 218 -11.01 -14.81 -31.44
C GLU A 218 -11.56 -16.18 -31.93
N LEU A 219 -12.75 -16.58 -31.46
CA LEU A 219 -13.55 -17.71 -31.95
C LEU A 219 -14.52 -17.25 -33.04
#